data_AF-A0A8D2EPB9-F1
#
_entry.id   AF-A0A8D2EPB9-F1
#
_cell.length_a   1.000
_cell.length_b   1.000
_cell.length_c   1.000
_cell.angle_alpha   90.00
_cell.angle_beta   90.00
_cell.angle_gamma   90.00
#
_symmetry.space_group_name_H-M   'P 1'
#
loop_
_entity.id
_entity.type
_entity.pdbx_description
1 polymer ?
#
loop_
_entity_poly.entity_id
_entity_poly.type
_entity_poly.pdbx_seq_one_letter_code
_entity_poly.pdbx_strand_id
1 'polypeptide(L)'
;MGASPRPGGRRAGLLPPPPGPAPRRGSGGGSPDYPDAARRAMGFPAPALLCALCCGLLAPAARAGYSEERCSWRGSGLTQEPGSVGQLALACAEGAVEWLYPAGALRLTLGGPDPSARPSIACLRPVRPFAGAQVFAERAGGALELLLAEGPGPAGGRCVRWGPRERRALFLQATPHRDISRRVAAFRFELREDGRPELPPQAHGLGVDGACRPCSDAELLLAACTSDFVIHGIIHAVAHDVDLQESVITVMAARVLRQTLPLFGRRGSGEEGLTSIRTPLRCGVRPGPGTFLFMGWSRFGEAWLGCAPRFQEFRRVYEAARTAHLHPCEVALH
;
A
#
# COMPACT_ATOMS: atom_id res chain seq x y z
N MET A 1 -8.66 -64.52 25.52
CA MET A 1 -8.90 -64.48 24.05
C MET A 1 -9.16 -63.01 23.70
N GLY A 2 -8.52 -62.36 22.74
CA GLY A 2 -7.35 -62.75 21.95
C GLY A 2 -6.79 -61.53 21.19
N ALA A 3 -5.46 -61.49 21.09
CA ALA A 3 -4.63 -60.97 19.99
C ALA A 3 -4.78 -59.51 19.48
N SER A 4 -3.66 -58.78 19.55
CA SER A 4 -3.37 -57.61 18.71
C SER A 4 -3.20 -57.99 17.23
N PRO A 5 -3.23 -56.99 16.33
CA PRO A 5 -2.30 -57.00 15.20
C PRO A 5 -1.53 -55.67 15.04
N ARG A 6 -0.21 -55.78 14.81
CA ARG A 6 0.54 -54.81 13.97
C ARG A 6 0.30 -55.19 12.50
N PRO A 7 0.30 -54.22 11.58
CA PRO A 7 1.47 -54.01 10.72
C PRO A 7 1.78 -52.50 10.57
N GLY A 8 2.87 -52.02 9.96
CA GLY A 8 3.96 -52.68 9.24
C GLY A 8 4.55 -51.62 8.28
N GLY A 9 5.81 -51.22 8.48
CA GLY A 9 6.36 -50.02 7.82
C GLY A 9 6.54 -50.17 6.31
N ARG A 10 6.34 -49.08 5.56
CA ARG A 10 6.77 -48.95 4.17
C ARG A 10 7.94 -47.95 4.05
N ARG A 11 8.88 -48.31 3.18
CA ARG A 11 10.20 -47.67 3.03
C ARG A 11 10.11 -46.30 2.37
N ALA A 12 11.02 -45.40 2.76
CA ALA A 12 11.31 -44.19 2.00
C ALA A 12 11.93 -44.55 0.64
N GLY A 13 11.41 -43.95 -0.44
CA GLY A 13 12.01 -44.01 -1.77
C GLY A 13 13.02 -42.87 -1.94
N LEU A 14 14.31 -43.21 -1.97
CA LEU A 14 15.38 -42.27 -2.32
C LEU A 14 15.46 -42.18 -3.86
N LEU A 15 15.22 -40.99 -4.43
CA LEU A 15 15.62 -40.70 -5.81
C LEU A 15 17.14 -40.41 -5.85
N PRO A 16 17.88 -40.90 -6.85
CA PRO A 16 19.27 -40.51 -7.07
C PRO A 16 19.36 -39.12 -7.74
N PRO A 17 20.39 -38.31 -7.42
CA PRO A 17 20.64 -37.03 -8.07
C PRO A 17 21.32 -37.19 -9.44
N PRO A 18 21.16 -36.22 -10.37
CA PRO A 18 21.91 -36.19 -11.63
C PRO A 18 23.39 -35.78 -11.41
N PRO A 19 24.31 -36.21 -12.30
CA PRO A 19 25.76 -36.00 -12.12
C PRO A 19 26.23 -34.59 -12.49
N GLY A 20 27.32 -34.16 -11.85
CA GLY A 20 28.05 -32.92 -12.13
C GLY A 20 29.04 -33.00 -13.32
N PRO A 21 29.76 -31.90 -13.62
CA PRO A 21 30.46 -31.71 -14.89
C PRO A 21 31.87 -32.32 -14.96
N ALA A 22 32.34 -32.58 -16.19
CA ALA A 22 33.71 -33.01 -16.51
C ALA A 22 34.48 -31.94 -17.33
N PRO A 23 35.84 -31.91 -17.31
CA PRO A 23 36.61 -30.72 -17.72
C PRO A 23 37.48 -30.82 -18.99
N ARG A 24 37.78 -29.64 -19.56
CA ARG A 24 38.98 -29.19 -20.32
C ARG A 24 39.76 -30.13 -21.28
N ARG A 25 39.87 -29.67 -22.53
CA ARG A 25 41.12 -29.38 -23.29
C ARG A 25 40.88 -28.04 -24.04
N GLY A 26 41.79 -27.10 -24.29
CA GLY A 26 43.21 -27.20 -24.66
C GLY A 26 43.33 -27.47 -26.18
N SER A 27 44.06 -26.74 -27.03
CA SER A 27 44.93 -25.54 -26.90
C SER A 27 45.59 -25.26 -28.27
N GLY A 28 45.99 -24.02 -28.59
CA GLY A 28 47.14 -23.75 -29.49
C GLY A 28 46.92 -22.89 -30.75
N GLY A 29 47.93 -22.06 -31.07
CA GLY A 29 48.10 -21.31 -32.33
C GLY A 29 47.48 -19.90 -32.33
N GLY A 30 48.22 -18.78 -32.42
CA GLY A 30 49.67 -18.57 -32.60
C GLY A 30 50.02 -17.98 -33.96
N SER A 31 50.19 -16.66 -34.04
CA SER A 31 50.68 -15.89 -35.22
C SER A 31 52.18 -16.14 -35.48
N PRO A 32 52.79 -15.75 -36.63
CA PRO A 32 53.10 -14.33 -36.90
C PRO A 32 53.13 -13.82 -38.38
N ASP A 33 53.06 -12.48 -38.51
CA ASP A 33 53.73 -11.52 -39.43
C ASP A 33 53.97 -11.72 -40.96
N TYR A 34 53.51 -10.69 -41.70
CA TYR A 34 54.12 -9.86 -42.79
C TYR A 34 55.31 -10.38 -43.65
N PRO A 35 55.55 -9.87 -44.91
CA PRO A 35 54.96 -8.70 -45.61
C PRO A 35 54.41 -9.06 -47.03
N ASP A 36 54.26 -8.24 -48.09
CA ASP A 36 54.56 -6.82 -48.37
C ASP A 36 53.69 -6.20 -49.52
N ALA A 37 53.83 -4.88 -49.72
CA ALA A 37 53.78 -4.09 -50.97
C ALA A 37 52.86 -4.49 -52.16
N ALA A 38 51.86 -3.65 -52.47
CA ALA A 38 52.01 -2.54 -53.44
C ALA A 38 50.73 -2.08 -54.19
N ARG A 39 50.62 -0.75 -54.30
CA ARG A 39 50.17 0.06 -55.47
C ARG A 39 48.68 0.36 -55.74
N ARG A 40 48.48 1.68 -55.90
CA ARG A 40 47.45 2.45 -56.63
C ARG A 40 46.08 2.55 -55.94
N ALA A 41 45.36 3.68 -55.96
CA ALA A 41 45.63 5.12 -56.13
C ALA A 41 44.25 5.78 -56.32
N MET A 42 43.97 6.87 -55.60
CA MET A 42 42.93 7.89 -55.85
C MET A 42 41.46 7.46 -56.02
N GLY A 43 40.57 8.06 -55.21
CA GLY A 43 39.13 8.08 -55.49
C GLY A 43 38.24 8.22 -54.25
N PHE A 44 38.25 9.38 -53.58
CA PHE A 44 37.18 9.73 -52.64
C PHE A 44 35.97 10.31 -53.40
N PRO A 45 34.76 9.77 -53.25
CA PRO A 45 33.53 10.53 -53.36
C PRO A 45 33.05 10.97 -51.96
N ALA A 46 32.37 12.11 -51.88
CA ALA A 46 32.01 12.76 -50.61
C ALA A 46 30.71 12.33 -49.87
N PRO A 47 29.87 11.35 -50.28
CA PRO A 47 28.57 11.13 -49.62
C PRO A 47 28.69 10.42 -48.26
N ALA A 48 29.78 9.68 -48.01
CA ALA A 48 29.95 8.92 -46.77
C ALA A 48 30.12 9.82 -45.53
N LEU A 49 30.83 10.95 -45.67
CA LEU A 49 31.06 11.91 -44.58
C LEU A 49 29.79 12.71 -44.22
N LEU A 50 28.99 13.13 -45.21
CA LEU A 50 27.69 13.74 -44.92
C LEU A 50 26.72 12.74 -44.28
N CYS A 51 26.70 11.48 -44.72
CA CYS A 51 25.85 10.47 -44.09
C CYS A 51 26.26 10.18 -42.64
N ALA A 52 27.57 10.14 -42.35
CA ALA A 52 28.08 10.02 -40.98
C ALA A 52 27.74 11.24 -40.11
N LEU A 53 27.85 12.47 -40.63
CA LEU A 53 27.41 13.67 -39.90
C LEU A 53 25.88 13.68 -39.67
N CYS A 54 25.07 13.35 -40.68
CA CYS A 54 23.61 13.33 -40.53
C CYS A 54 23.14 12.24 -39.55
N CYS A 55 23.73 11.05 -39.57
CA CYS A 55 23.43 10.00 -38.59
C CYS A 55 23.94 10.36 -37.19
N GLY A 56 25.08 11.06 -37.07
CA GLY A 56 25.59 11.57 -35.79
C GLY A 56 24.78 12.75 -35.21
N LEU A 57 24.05 13.49 -36.05
CA LEU A 57 23.21 14.63 -35.65
C LEU A 57 21.72 14.27 -35.46
N LEU A 58 21.29 13.05 -35.82
CA LEU A 58 19.89 12.60 -35.71
C LEU A 58 19.62 11.50 -34.66
N ALA A 59 20.60 11.21 -33.79
CA ALA A 59 20.35 10.52 -32.52
C ALA A 59 21.30 11.08 -31.44
N PRO A 60 20.79 11.63 -30.30
CA PRO A 60 19.60 11.14 -29.61
C PRO A 60 18.59 12.24 -29.22
N ALA A 61 17.63 12.56 -30.09
CA ALA A 61 16.42 13.31 -29.74
C ALA A 61 15.21 12.40 -29.43
N ALA A 62 15.48 11.13 -29.09
CA ALA A 62 14.51 10.15 -28.61
C ALA A 62 14.96 9.50 -27.29
N ARG A 63 15.65 10.25 -26.43
CA ARG A 63 15.29 10.15 -25.00
C ARG A 63 13.90 10.76 -24.88
N ALA A 64 12.88 9.93 -25.11
CA ALA A 64 11.62 10.11 -24.42
C ALA A 64 11.99 10.24 -22.95
N GLY A 65 11.84 11.45 -22.41
CA GLY A 65 12.09 11.68 -21.00
C GLY A 65 11.14 10.79 -20.24
N TYR A 66 11.66 9.69 -19.69
CA TYR A 66 11.07 8.99 -18.56
C TYR A 66 11.09 10.01 -17.41
N SER A 67 10.08 10.88 -17.44
CA SER A 67 9.95 12.06 -16.61
C SER A 67 9.63 11.61 -15.21
N GLU A 68 10.71 11.43 -14.45
CA GLU A 68 10.84 11.74 -13.02
C GLU A 68 9.55 11.59 -12.22
N GLU A 69 9.44 10.42 -11.57
CA GLU A 69 8.68 10.18 -10.34
C GLU A 69 7.42 11.05 -10.15
N ARG A 70 6.50 10.97 -11.12
CA ARG A 70 5.18 11.58 -10.98
C ARG A 70 4.38 10.81 -9.93
N CYS A 71 4.60 11.16 -8.67
CA CYS A 71 3.81 10.68 -7.54
C CYS A 71 2.36 11.16 -7.65
N SER A 72 2.15 12.34 -8.22
CA SER A 72 0.83 12.93 -8.43
C SER A 72 0.54 13.19 -9.91
N TRP A 73 -0.74 13.16 -10.27
CA TRP A 73 -1.23 13.44 -11.61
C TRP A 73 -2.40 14.41 -11.59
N ARG A 74 -2.42 15.30 -12.58
CA ARG A 74 -3.50 16.22 -12.88
C ARG A 74 -3.79 16.17 -14.37
N GLY A 75 -5.06 16.08 -14.76
CA GLY A 75 -5.45 16.05 -16.17
C GLY A 75 -6.94 16.31 -16.38
N SER A 76 -7.34 16.42 -17.65
CA SER A 76 -8.72 16.70 -18.06
C SER A 76 -9.35 15.49 -18.74
N GLY A 77 -10.62 15.18 -18.47
CA GLY A 77 -11.38 14.20 -19.25
C GLY A 77 -11.75 14.70 -20.65
N LEU A 78 -11.80 16.02 -20.88
CA LEU A 78 -12.18 16.60 -22.17
C LEU A 78 -11.17 16.35 -23.30
N THR A 79 -9.94 15.97 -22.96
CA THR A 79 -8.89 15.60 -23.93
C THR A 79 -8.84 14.10 -24.23
N GLN A 80 -9.74 13.31 -23.66
CA GLN A 80 -9.77 11.85 -23.81
C GLN A 80 -10.67 11.44 -24.98
N GLU A 81 -10.22 10.48 -25.79
CA GLU A 81 -11.01 9.96 -26.91
C GLU A 81 -12.29 9.26 -26.41
N PRO A 82 -13.46 9.52 -27.01
CA PRO A 82 -14.72 8.87 -26.63
C PRO A 82 -14.62 7.33 -26.65
N GLY A 83 -14.99 6.68 -25.56
CA GLY A 83 -14.93 5.23 -25.41
C GLY A 83 -13.55 4.66 -25.07
N SER A 84 -12.48 5.47 -25.05
CA SER A 84 -11.16 5.04 -24.59
C SER A 84 -11.08 4.97 -23.05
N VAL A 85 -10.16 4.16 -22.53
CA VAL A 85 -9.80 4.13 -21.09
C VAL A 85 -8.35 4.57 -20.93
N GLY A 86 -8.14 5.80 -20.46
CA GLY A 86 -6.81 6.37 -20.23
C GLY A 86 -6.04 5.55 -19.19
N GLN A 87 -4.82 5.12 -19.52
CA GLN A 87 -3.96 4.37 -18.60
C GLN A 87 -3.03 5.35 -17.87
N LEU A 88 -2.93 5.21 -16.55
CA LEU A 88 -2.04 5.99 -15.69
C LEU A 88 -1.27 5.04 -14.76
N ALA A 89 -0.01 5.36 -14.47
CA ALA A 89 0.79 4.67 -13.46
C ALA A 89 1.48 5.70 -12.57
N LEU A 90 1.33 5.55 -11.25
CA LEU A 90 1.97 6.40 -10.24
C LEU A 90 2.84 5.49 -9.36
N ALA A 91 4.17 5.64 -9.47
CA ALA A 91 5.12 4.70 -8.89
C ALA A 91 5.32 4.87 -7.36
N CYS A 92 5.01 6.04 -6.82
CA CYS A 92 5.31 6.41 -5.43
C CYS A 92 4.36 5.75 -4.43
N ALA A 93 4.81 5.68 -3.17
CA ALA A 93 3.98 5.20 -2.06
C ALA A 93 2.89 6.21 -1.65
N GLU A 94 3.09 7.51 -1.85
CA GLU A 94 2.08 8.54 -1.60
C GLU A 94 1.91 9.44 -2.82
N GLY A 95 0.72 9.98 -3.04
CA GLY A 95 0.48 11.00 -4.06
C GLY A 95 -0.96 11.49 -4.12
N ALA A 96 -1.27 12.23 -5.18
CA ALA A 96 -2.58 12.80 -5.44
C ALA A 96 -3.02 12.63 -6.91
N VAL A 97 -4.32 12.50 -7.11
CA VAL A 97 -4.97 12.47 -8.42
C VAL A 97 -5.95 13.64 -8.45
N GLU A 98 -5.91 14.45 -9.50
CA GLU A 98 -6.91 15.51 -9.76
C GLU A 98 -7.41 15.40 -11.20
N TRP A 99 -8.61 14.83 -11.37
CA TRP A 99 -9.27 14.72 -12.66
C TRP A 99 -10.29 15.83 -12.85
N LEU A 100 -9.95 16.80 -13.70
CA LEU A 100 -10.82 17.91 -14.10
C LEU A 100 -11.77 17.46 -15.20
N TYR A 101 -13.04 17.86 -15.12
CA TYR A 101 -14.08 17.51 -16.10
C TYR A 101 -14.05 16.01 -16.49
N PRO A 102 -14.26 15.07 -15.53
CA PRO A 102 -14.17 13.64 -15.82
C PRO A 102 -15.08 13.22 -16.98
N ALA A 103 -14.55 12.43 -17.91
CA ALA A 103 -15.27 11.88 -19.05
C ALA A 103 -14.69 10.51 -19.43
N GLY A 104 -15.53 9.52 -19.74
CA GLY A 104 -15.08 8.15 -19.98
C GLY A 104 -14.57 7.48 -18.69
N ALA A 105 -13.38 6.88 -18.74
CA ALA A 105 -12.77 6.22 -17.58
C ALA A 105 -11.23 6.32 -17.59
N LEU A 106 -10.62 6.30 -16.40
CA LEU A 106 -9.17 6.14 -16.22
C LEU A 106 -8.87 4.85 -15.46
N ARG A 107 -7.78 4.19 -15.82
CA ARG A 107 -7.23 3.04 -15.12
C ARG A 107 -5.87 3.41 -14.53
N LEU A 108 -5.82 3.52 -13.22
CA LEU A 108 -4.66 3.97 -12.45
C LEU A 108 -3.97 2.77 -11.78
N THR A 109 -2.72 2.48 -12.13
CA THR A 109 -1.88 1.52 -11.41
C THR A 109 -1.06 2.25 -10.34
N LEU A 110 -1.09 1.75 -9.11
CA LEU A 110 -0.36 2.28 -7.95
C LEU A 110 0.91 1.47 -7.66
N GLY A 111 1.99 2.17 -7.33
CA GLY A 111 3.30 1.60 -7.05
C GLY A 111 4.05 1.13 -8.31
N GLY A 112 5.34 0.81 -8.15
CA GLY A 112 6.19 0.32 -9.25
C GLY A 112 5.73 -1.01 -9.87
N PRO A 113 6.18 -1.35 -11.10
CA PRO A 113 5.83 -2.58 -11.81
C PRO A 113 6.60 -3.80 -11.25
N ASP A 114 6.37 -4.14 -9.98
CA ASP A 114 6.95 -5.32 -9.35
C ASP A 114 6.21 -6.60 -9.79
N PRO A 115 6.84 -7.53 -10.55
CA PRO A 115 6.21 -8.78 -10.96
C PRO A 115 5.98 -9.76 -9.80
N SER A 116 6.60 -9.50 -8.64
CA SER A 116 6.40 -10.23 -7.39
C SER A 116 5.47 -9.53 -6.39
N ALA A 117 4.74 -8.50 -6.85
CA ALA A 117 3.90 -7.59 -6.06
C ALA A 117 3.36 -8.22 -4.77
N ARG A 118 4.02 -7.84 -3.67
CA ARG A 118 3.62 -8.21 -2.32
C ARG A 118 2.19 -7.76 -2.05
N PRO A 119 1.46 -8.44 -1.14
CA PRO A 119 0.24 -7.93 -0.57
C PRO A 119 0.42 -6.48 -0.14
N SER A 120 -0.62 -5.67 -0.37
CA SER A 120 -0.52 -4.24 -0.16
C SER A 120 -1.86 -3.63 0.20
N ILE A 121 -1.77 -2.50 0.89
CA ILE A 121 -2.91 -1.73 1.36
C ILE A 121 -2.78 -0.34 0.77
N ALA A 122 -3.79 0.12 0.04
CA ALA A 122 -3.92 1.52 -0.32
C ALA A 122 -5.09 2.16 0.44
N CYS A 123 -4.84 3.32 1.04
CA CYS A 123 -5.88 4.19 1.57
C CYS A 123 -6.06 5.37 0.61
N LEU A 124 -7.31 5.73 0.32
CA LEU A 124 -7.70 6.87 -0.52
C LEU A 124 -8.47 7.89 0.31
N ARG A 125 -8.10 9.17 0.24
CA ARG A 125 -8.81 10.28 0.90
C ARG A 125 -9.35 11.24 -0.15
N PRO A 126 -10.69 11.41 -0.28
CA PRO A 126 -11.27 12.35 -1.22
C PRO A 126 -10.94 13.79 -0.82
N VAL A 127 -10.60 14.62 -1.80
CA VAL A 127 -10.62 16.08 -1.67
C VAL A 127 -12.07 16.51 -1.86
N ARG A 128 -12.60 17.32 -0.93
CA ARG A 128 -14.02 17.73 -0.94
C ARG A 128 -14.18 19.13 -1.56
N PRO A 129 -15.23 19.36 -2.38
CA PRO A 129 -16.21 18.38 -2.85
C PRO A 129 -15.59 17.40 -3.88
N PHE A 130 -15.95 16.12 -3.76
CA PHE A 130 -15.56 15.07 -4.71
C PHE A 130 -16.71 14.85 -5.70
N ALA A 131 -16.49 15.14 -6.98
CA ALA A 131 -17.56 15.22 -7.97
C ALA A 131 -17.16 14.70 -9.37
N GLY A 132 -18.15 14.22 -10.11
CA GLY A 132 -18.04 13.78 -11.50
C GLY A 132 -17.42 12.38 -11.71
N ALA A 133 -17.09 11.62 -10.66
CA ALA A 133 -16.58 10.27 -10.83
C ALA A 133 -16.88 9.34 -9.65
N GLN A 134 -16.68 8.04 -9.89
CA GLN A 134 -16.60 6.98 -8.89
C GLN A 134 -15.25 6.27 -9.00
N VAL A 135 -14.68 5.83 -7.88
CA VAL A 135 -13.38 5.15 -7.81
C VAL A 135 -13.57 3.76 -7.26
N PHE A 136 -13.17 2.76 -8.03
CA PHE A 136 -13.24 1.35 -7.71
C PHE A 136 -11.82 0.77 -7.59
N ALA A 137 -11.64 -0.24 -6.73
CA ALA A 137 -10.50 -1.13 -6.83
C ALA A 137 -10.81 -2.29 -7.77
N GLU A 138 -9.88 -2.60 -8.67
CA GLU A 138 -9.92 -3.84 -9.44
C GLU A 138 -9.52 -5.01 -8.54
N ARG A 139 -10.34 -6.07 -8.52
CA ARG A 139 -10.07 -7.31 -7.81
C ARG A 139 -9.57 -8.40 -8.76
N ALA A 140 -8.99 -9.45 -8.18
CA ALA A 140 -8.81 -10.73 -8.89
C ALA A 140 -10.12 -11.15 -9.61
N GLY A 141 -10.00 -11.55 -10.88
CA GLY A 141 -11.16 -11.90 -11.72
C GLY A 141 -11.89 -10.71 -12.37
N GLY A 142 -11.46 -9.46 -12.14
CA GLY A 142 -12.00 -8.27 -12.81
C GLY A 142 -13.24 -7.66 -12.17
N ALA A 143 -13.63 -8.10 -10.97
CA ALA A 143 -14.67 -7.43 -10.19
C ALA A 143 -14.21 -6.04 -9.71
N LEU A 144 -15.16 -5.11 -9.57
CA LEU A 144 -14.90 -3.73 -9.14
C LEU A 144 -15.49 -3.47 -7.75
N GLU A 145 -14.65 -3.11 -6.78
CA GLU A 145 -15.03 -2.79 -5.40
C GLU A 145 -15.09 -1.26 -5.20
N LEU A 146 -16.26 -0.70 -4.90
CA LEU A 146 -16.45 0.76 -4.79
C LEU A 146 -15.78 1.35 -3.52
N LEU A 147 -14.83 2.25 -3.73
CA LEU A 147 -14.10 2.95 -2.67
C LEU A 147 -14.62 4.37 -2.44
N LEU A 148 -14.69 5.17 -3.49
CA LEU A 148 -15.14 6.58 -3.44
C LEU A 148 -16.28 6.79 -4.44
N ALA A 149 -17.27 7.60 -4.06
CA ALA A 149 -18.40 7.97 -4.90
C ALA A 149 -18.67 9.48 -4.81
N GLU A 150 -19.24 10.05 -5.86
CA GLU A 150 -19.74 11.42 -5.87
C GLU A 150 -20.85 11.63 -4.82
N GLY A 151 -20.84 12.80 -4.17
CA GLY A 151 -21.85 13.22 -3.20
C GLY A 151 -21.34 13.27 -1.75
N PRO A 152 -22.24 13.32 -0.74
CA PRO A 152 -21.90 13.48 0.68
C PRO A 152 -21.41 12.17 1.32
N GLY A 153 -20.67 11.34 0.59
CA GLY A 153 -20.04 10.15 1.12
C GLY A 153 -19.06 10.48 2.27
N PRO A 154 -18.69 9.48 3.09
CA PRO A 154 -17.78 9.69 4.21
C PRO A 154 -16.50 10.37 3.72
N ALA A 155 -16.14 11.49 4.34
CA ALA A 155 -14.92 12.21 3.96
C ALA A 155 -13.65 11.46 4.38
N GLY A 156 -13.79 10.62 5.40
CA GLY A 156 -12.71 9.78 5.91
C GLY A 156 -12.14 8.85 4.85
N GLY A 157 -10.85 8.54 5.03
CA GLY A 157 -10.12 7.71 4.09
C GLY A 157 -10.71 6.29 3.98
N ARG A 158 -10.87 5.80 2.75
CA ARG A 158 -11.30 4.43 2.45
C ARG A 158 -10.10 3.61 2.01
N CYS A 159 -9.86 2.49 2.68
CA CYS A 159 -8.72 1.63 2.40
C CYS A 159 -9.14 0.31 1.75
N VAL A 160 -8.32 -0.17 0.83
CA VAL A 160 -8.47 -1.45 0.14
C VAL A 160 -7.20 -2.28 0.31
N ARG A 161 -7.35 -3.60 0.21
CA ARG A 161 -6.29 -4.59 0.39
C ARG A 161 -6.24 -5.51 -0.82
N TRP A 162 -5.11 -5.54 -1.50
CA TRP A 162 -4.81 -6.49 -2.57
C TRP A 162 -3.93 -7.62 -2.04
N GLY A 163 -4.32 -8.86 -2.33
CA GLY A 163 -3.54 -10.05 -2.01
C GLY A 163 -2.32 -10.24 -2.91
N PRO A 164 -1.56 -11.35 -2.73
CA PRO A 164 -0.40 -11.65 -3.56
C PRO A 164 -0.81 -11.76 -5.03
N ARG A 165 -0.05 -11.11 -5.93
CA ARG A 165 -0.28 -11.11 -7.40
C ARG A 165 -1.58 -10.41 -7.86
N GLU A 166 -2.41 -9.86 -6.97
CA GLU A 166 -3.45 -8.92 -7.39
C GLU A 166 -2.79 -7.62 -7.91
N ARG A 167 -3.32 -7.06 -8.99
CA ARG A 167 -2.83 -5.77 -9.51
C ARG A 167 -3.38 -4.65 -8.64
N ARG A 168 -2.49 -3.77 -8.17
CA ARG A 168 -2.82 -2.53 -7.45
C ARG A 168 -3.43 -1.50 -8.41
N ALA A 169 -4.60 -1.80 -8.95
CA ALA A 169 -5.25 -1.00 -9.97
C ALA A 169 -6.56 -0.42 -9.45
N LEU A 170 -6.75 0.88 -9.72
CA LEU A 170 -7.99 1.61 -9.50
C LEU A 170 -8.64 1.91 -10.84
N PHE A 171 -9.93 1.66 -10.94
CA PHE A 171 -10.76 2.08 -12.07
C PHE A 171 -11.56 3.31 -11.65
N LEU A 172 -11.33 4.44 -12.33
CA LEU A 172 -12.03 5.70 -12.12
C LEU A 172 -13.03 5.86 -13.25
N GLN A 173 -14.32 5.81 -12.95
CA GLN A 173 -15.38 5.95 -13.94
C GLN A 173 -16.01 7.34 -13.82
N ALA A 174 -16.09 8.09 -14.91
CA ALA A 174 -16.81 9.36 -14.92
C ALA A 174 -18.32 9.14 -14.72
N THR A 175 -18.94 9.96 -13.90
CA THR A 175 -20.39 9.94 -13.66
C THR A 175 -21.08 10.72 -14.79
N PRO A 176 -21.99 10.10 -15.57
CA PRO A 176 -22.64 10.78 -16.69
C PRO A 176 -23.45 11.99 -16.20
N HIS A 177 -23.22 13.15 -16.83
CA HIS A 177 -23.92 14.38 -16.49
C HIS A 177 -24.28 15.18 -17.75
N ARG A 178 -25.30 16.05 -17.65
CA ARG A 178 -25.94 16.70 -18.81
C ARG A 178 -25.57 18.17 -19.04
N ASP A 179 -24.87 18.81 -18.11
CA ASP A 179 -24.39 20.18 -18.27
C ASP A 179 -22.86 20.25 -18.40
N ILE A 180 -22.36 21.45 -18.67
CA ILE A 180 -20.93 21.78 -18.78
C ILE A 180 -20.32 22.26 -17.45
N SER A 181 -20.94 21.95 -16.30
CA SER A 181 -20.45 22.38 -14.99
C SER A 181 -19.07 21.81 -14.70
N ARG A 182 -18.23 22.62 -14.05
CA ARG A 182 -16.92 22.17 -13.59
C ARG A 182 -17.07 21.17 -12.46
N ARG A 183 -16.78 19.91 -12.76
CA ARG A 183 -16.61 18.83 -11.77
C ARG A 183 -15.15 18.45 -11.65
N VAL A 184 -14.76 18.03 -10.44
CA VAL A 184 -13.38 17.64 -10.11
C VAL A 184 -13.43 16.39 -9.24
N ALA A 185 -12.87 15.30 -9.75
CA ALA A 185 -12.65 14.08 -8.99
C ALA A 185 -11.21 14.07 -8.51
N ALA A 186 -10.99 14.47 -7.26
CA ALA A 186 -9.67 14.57 -6.66
C ALA A 186 -9.52 13.77 -5.36
N PHE A 187 -8.41 13.06 -5.20
CA PHE A 187 -8.11 12.31 -3.98
C PHE A 187 -6.60 12.17 -3.75
N ARG A 188 -6.20 12.04 -2.48
CA ARG A 188 -4.86 11.58 -2.08
C ARG A 188 -4.86 10.07 -1.89
N PHE A 189 -3.72 9.43 -2.12
CA PHE A 189 -3.51 8.02 -1.82
C PHE A 189 -2.25 7.80 -0.99
N GLU A 190 -2.30 6.80 -0.11
CA GLU A 190 -1.16 6.22 0.59
C GLU A 190 -1.17 4.71 0.35
N LEU A 191 -0.07 4.16 -0.15
CA LEU A 191 0.19 2.75 -0.39
C LEU A 191 1.26 2.25 0.58
N ARG A 192 0.99 1.13 1.25
CA ARG A 192 1.98 0.41 2.07
C ARG A 192 2.04 -1.06 1.66
N GLU A 193 3.20 -1.67 1.85
CA GLU A 193 3.28 -3.12 1.89
C GLU A 193 2.52 -3.65 3.11
N ASP A 194 1.81 -4.74 2.90
CA ASP A 194 1.13 -5.50 3.94
C ASP A 194 2.07 -6.63 4.40
N GLY A 195 2.92 -6.30 5.37
CA GLY A 195 3.99 -7.18 5.85
C GLY A 195 3.53 -8.40 6.65
N ARG A 196 2.22 -8.58 6.87
CA ARG A 196 1.63 -9.75 7.53
C ARG A 196 0.28 -10.12 6.87
N PRO A 197 0.31 -10.66 5.65
CA PRO A 197 -0.88 -10.83 4.85
C PRO A 197 -1.84 -11.91 5.33
N GLU A 198 -1.41 -12.75 6.26
CA GLU A 198 -2.21 -13.80 6.90
C GLU A 198 -3.25 -13.22 7.86
N LEU A 199 -3.11 -11.95 8.25
CA LEU A 199 -3.93 -11.34 9.30
C LEU A 199 -5.24 -10.74 8.77
N PRO A 200 -6.31 -10.73 9.59
CA PRO A 200 -7.60 -10.19 9.18
C PRO A 200 -7.54 -8.70 8.78
N PRO A 201 -8.39 -8.22 7.85
CA PRO A 201 -8.49 -6.79 7.51
C PRO A 201 -8.82 -5.88 8.71
N GLN A 202 -9.44 -6.42 9.77
CA GLN A 202 -9.78 -5.72 11.01
C GLN A 202 -8.53 -5.41 11.84
N ALA A 203 -7.56 -6.33 11.91
CA ALA A 203 -6.27 -6.08 12.55
C ALA A 203 -5.55 -4.87 11.91
N HIS A 204 -5.78 -4.67 10.61
CA HIS A 204 -5.28 -3.55 9.79
C HIS A 204 -6.20 -2.30 9.77
N GLY A 205 -7.34 -2.35 10.47
CA GLY A 205 -8.35 -1.29 10.53
C GLY A 205 -9.06 -0.99 9.20
N LEU A 206 -9.04 -1.90 8.23
CA LEU A 206 -9.46 -1.62 6.83
C LEU A 206 -10.95 -1.80 6.58
N GLY A 207 -11.65 -2.51 7.47
CA GLY A 207 -13.06 -2.84 7.29
C GLY A 207 -14.00 -1.67 7.58
N VAL A 208 -14.89 -1.35 6.65
CA VAL A 208 -16.03 -0.45 6.94
C VAL A 208 -16.97 -1.12 7.95
N ASP A 209 -17.34 -2.37 7.72
CA ASP A 209 -18.31 -3.09 8.56
C ASP A 209 -17.66 -3.78 9.78
N GLY A 210 -16.35 -4.02 9.72
CA GLY A 210 -15.60 -4.71 10.77
C GLY A 210 -14.96 -3.82 11.84
N ALA A 211 -14.89 -2.50 11.66
CA ALA A 211 -14.12 -1.60 12.54
C ALA A 211 -14.76 -1.31 13.91
N CYS A 212 -16.06 -1.58 14.09
CA CYS A 212 -16.79 -1.17 15.30
C CYS A 212 -17.10 -2.33 16.26
N ARG A 213 -16.75 -3.58 15.94
CA ARG A 213 -16.91 -4.69 16.87
C ARG A 213 -15.75 -4.72 17.87
N PRO A 214 -15.95 -5.28 19.09
CA PRO A 214 -14.83 -5.61 19.96
C PRO A 214 -13.82 -6.52 19.26
N CYS A 215 -12.54 -6.27 19.53
CA CYS A 215 -11.44 -7.16 19.12
C CYS A 215 -11.42 -8.40 20.03
N SER A 216 -11.18 -9.57 19.45
CA SER A 216 -10.95 -10.80 20.20
C SER A 216 -9.55 -10.85 20.83
N ASP A 217 -9.34 -11.70 21.82
CA ASP A 217 -8.03 -11.88 22.50
C ASP A 217 -6.85 -12.03 21.53
N ALA A 218 -7.01 -12.87 20.50
CA ALA A 218 -6.01 -13.06 19.46
C ALA A 218 -5.73 -11.77 18.66
N GLU A 219 -6.76 -10.99 18.35
CA GLU A 219 -6.63 -9.70 17.66
C GLU A 219 -6.00 -8.63 18.56
N LEU A 220 -6.27 -8.64 19.87
CA LEU A 220 -5.65 -7.73 20.83
C LEU A 220 -4.14 -7.97 20.92
N LEU A 221 -3.73 -9.22 21.16
CA LEU A 221 -2.31 -9.62 21.21
C LEU A 221 -1.57 -9.24 19.92
N LEU A 222 -2.22 -9.50 18.79
CA LEU A 222 -1.69 -9.21 17.46
C LEU A 222 -1.58 -7.71 17.20
N ALA A 223 -2.65 -6.95 17.44
CA ALA A 223 -2.69 -5.51 17.22
C ALA A 223 -1.64 -4.77 18.05
N ALA A 224 -1.35 -5.21 19.27
CA ALA A 224 -0.25 -4.66 20.07
C ALA A 224 1.13 -4.82 19.40
N CYS A 225 1.31 -5.85 18.57
CA CYS A 225 2.55 -6.17 17.88
C CYS A 225 2.65 -5.64 16.44
N THR A 226 1.53 -5.32 15.80
CA THR A 226 1.47 -4.97 14.37
C THR A 226 1.04 -3.54 14.10
N SER A 227 0.28 -2.91 15.00
CA SER A 227 -0.20 -1.53 14.86
C SER A 227 0.95 -0.55 14.62
N ASP A 228 0.66 0.55 13.92
CA ASP A 228 1.60 1.68 13.81
C ASP A 228 1.83 2.30 15.19
N PHE A 229 0.80 2.37 16.04
CA PHE A 229 0.93 2.85 17.41
C PHE A 229 0.22 1.99 18.45
N VAL A 230 0.73 2.08 19.69
CA VAL A 230 0.10 1.54 20.91
C VAL A 230 0.29 2.56 22.04
N ILE A 231 -0.81 3.07 22.61
CA ILE A 231 -0.81 4.10 23.66
C ILE A 231 -1.63 3.60 24.85
N HIS A 232 -1.05 3.66 26.05
CA HIS A 232 -1.79 3.56 27.31
C HIS A 232 -2.22 4.96 27.76
N GLY A 233 -3.51 5.16 28.03
CA GLY A 233 -4.04 6.47 28.43
C GLY A 233 -5.49 6.44 28.89
N ILE A 234 -6.07 7.63 29.08
CA ILE A 234 -7.49 7.83 29.43
C ILE A 234 -8.19 8.65 28.35
N ILE A 235 -9.50 8.44 28.17
CA ILE A 235 -10.32 9.30 27.31
C ILE A 235 -10.53 10.63 28.05
N HIS A 236 -9.97 11.71 27.50
CA HIS A 236 -10.18 13.06 28.02
C HIS A 236 -11.47 13.67 27.46
N ALA A 237 -11.68 13.56 26.14
CA ALA A 237 -12.88 14.03 25.46
C ALA A 237 -13.21 13.17 24.22
N VAL A 238 -14.43 13.27 23.72
CA VAL A 238 -14.84 12.73 22.41
C VAL A 238 -15.64 13.81 21.69
N ALA A 239 -15.22 14.14 20.47
CA ALA A 239 -15.95 15.01 19.56
C ALA A 239 -16.49 14.20 18.37
N HIS A 240 -17.62 14.60 17.82
CA HIS A 240 -18.28 13.94 16.69
C HIS A 240 -18.32 14.87 15.49
N ASP A 241 -17.83 14.39 14.34
CA ASP A 241 -17.87 15.11 13.08
C ASP A 241 -18.86 14.41 12.14
N VAL A 242 -20.04 14.99 12.01
CA VAL A 242 -21.14 14.46 11.19
C VAL A 242 -20.88 14.60 9.69
N ASP A 243 -20.08 15.60 9.28
CA ASP A 243 -19.79 15.87 7.87
C ASP A 243 -18.70 14.94 7.33
N LEU A 244 -17.72 14.60 8.17
CA LEU A 244 -16.69 13.61 7.85
C LEU A 244 -17.14 12.17 8.11
N GLN A 245 -18.20 11.98 8.91
CA GLN A 245 -18.66 10.68 9.46
C GLN A 245 -17.62 10.02 10.39
N GLU A 246 -16.98 10.86 11.21
CA GLU A 246 -15.90 10.48 12.12
C GLU A 246 -16.18 10.87 13.57
N SER A 247 -15.39 10.32 14.49
CA SER A 247 -15.32 10.76 15.87
C SER A 247 -13.85 10.86 16.28
N VAL A 248 -13.53 11.96 16.96
CA VAL A 248 -12.18 12.27 17.42
C VAL A 248 -12.15 12.03 18.92
N ILE A 249 -11.36 11.04 19.33
CA ILE A 249 -11.11 10.72 20.73
C ILE A 249 -9.86 11.50 21.15
N THR A 250 -10.03 12.47 22.04
CA THR A 250 -8.90 13.13 22.70
C THR A 250 -8.46 12.24 23.86
N VAL A 251 -7.25 11.68 23.76
CA VAL A 251 -6.64 10.80 24.74
C VAL A 251 -5.59 11.56 25.53
N MET A 252 -5.63 11.48 26.85
CA MET A 252 -4.49 11.85 27.69
C MET A 252 -3.59 10.63 27.82
N ALA A 253 -2.47 10.65 27.09
CA ALA A 253 -1.53 9.55 26.98
C ALA A 253 -0.64 9.47 28.24
N ALA A 254 -0.82 8.42 29.03
CA ALA A 254 0.05 8.10 30.16
C ALA A 254 1.39 7.50 29.69
N ARG A 255 1.37 6.72 28.59
CA ARG A 255 2.59 6.18 27.95
C ARG A 255 2.35 5.78 26.50
N VAL A 256 3.29 6.11 25.62
CA VAL A 256 3.38 5.52 24.28
C VAL A 256 4.24 4.25 24.38
N LEU A 257 3.65 3.08 24.11
CA LEU A 257 4.37 1.80 24.10
C LEU A 257 5.05 1.53 22.74
N ARG A 258 4.44 2.04 21.67
CA ARG A 258 4.91 1.88 20.29
C ARG A 258 4.44 3.04 19.44
N GLN A 259 5.31 3.53 18.55
CA GLN A 259 4.95 4.37 17.42
C GLN A 259 5.95 4.14 16.26
N THR A 260 5.47 3.84 15.05
CA THR A 260 6.28 3.72 13.83
C THR A 260 6.53 5.08 13.16
N LEU A 261 5.62 6.03 13.37
CA LEU A 261 5.72 7.42 12.94
C LEU A 261 5.52 8.34 14.15
N PRO A 262 6.13 9.55 14.18
CA PRO A 262 6.03 10.49 15.30
C PRO A 262 4.68 11.22 15.32
N LEU A 263 3.57 10.46 15.41
CA LEU A 263 2.21 10.98 15.52
C LEU A 263 1.94 11.66 16.86
N PHE A 264 2.74 11.33 17.88
CA PHE A 264 2.56 11.79 19.25
C PHE A 264 3.84 12.49 19.72
N GLY A 265 3.70 13.77 20.08
CA GLY A 265 4.83 14.67 20.27
C GLY A 265 5.80 14.23 21.38
N ARG A 266 7.10 14.30 21.11
CA ARG A 266 8.15 14.06 22.11
C ARG A 266 8.53 15.35 22.84
N ARG A 267 7.64 15.79 23.74
CA ARG A 267 7.78 16.77 24.83
C ARG A 267 8.28 18.18 24.48
N GLY A 268 7.44 19.18 24.75
CA GLY A 268 7.80 20.59 24.74
C GLY A 268 6.60 21.51 24.44
N SER A 269 6.23 22.33 25.43
CA SER A 269 5.17 23.37 25.43
C SER A 269 3.70 22.93 25.61
N GLY A 270 3.05 23.55 26.61
CA GLY A 270 1.59 23.76 26.68
C GLY A 270 0.72 22.55 27.03
N GLU A 271 0.54 21.65 26.07
CA GLU A 271 -0.47 20.58 26.08
C GLU A 271 0.19 19.20 26.25
N GLU A 272 1.06 19.06 27.25
CA GLU A 272 1.85 17.84 27.45
C GLU A 272 0.98 16.59 27.69
N GLY A 273 0.86 15.75 26.64
CA GLY A 273 0.27 14.42 26.72
C GLY A 273 -1.12 14.25 26.10
N LEU A 274 -1.76 15.30 25.58
CA LEU A 274 -3.01 15.15 24.82
C LEU A 274 -2.71 14.70 23.37
N THR A 275 -3.44 13.69 22.90
CA THR A 275 -3.33 13.16 21.54
C THR A 275 -4.72 12.89 20.95
N SER A 276 -4.85 12.97 19.63
CA SER A 276 -6.13 12.76 18.93
C SER A 276 -6.11 11.46 18.15
N ILE A 277 -7.14 10.63 18.33
CA ILE A 277 -7.33 9.37 17.60
C ILE A 277 -8.70 9.37 16.92
N ARG A 278 -8.73 9.12 15.61
CA ARG A 278 -9.95 9.07 14.80
C ARG A 278 -10.56 7.67 14.76
N THR A 279 -11.88 7.60 14.69
CA THR A 279 -12.67 6.37 14.50
C THR A 279 -13.96 6.69 13.74
N PRO A 280 -14.58 5.76 13.00
CA PRO A 280 -15.84 6.04 12.31
C PRO A 280 -16.99 6.39 13.27
N LEU A 281 -17.80 7.38 12.93
CA LEU A 281 -18.91 7.87 13.77
C LEU A 281 -19.91 6.77 14.14
N ARG A 282 -20.19 5.85 13.20
CA ARG A 282 -21.07 4.68 13.43
C ARG A 282 -20.60 3.74 14.55
N CYS A 283 -19.34 3.81 14.99
CA CYS A 283 -18.86 3.03 16.12
C CYS A 283 -19.39 3.56 17.47
N GLY A 284 -20.01 4.75 17.50
CA GLY A 284 -20.76 5.24 18.66
C GLY A 284 -19.93 5.40 19.93
N VAL A 285 -18.64 5.72 19.79
CA VAL A 285 -17.71 5.88 20.92
C VAL A 285 -18.19 7.00 21.83
N ARG A 286 -18.13 6.78 23.15
CA ARG A 286 -18.55 7.73 24.18
C ARG A 286 -17.41 7.97 25.18
N PRO A 287 -17.36 9.14 25.83
CA PRO A 287 -16.51 9.32 27.00
C PRO A 287 -16.81 8.25 28.06
N GLY A 288 -15.78 7.72 28.71
CA GLY A 288 -15.95 6.66 29.70
C GLY A 288 -14.75 6.56 30.65
N PRO A 289 -14.98 6.26 31.95
CA PRO A 289 -13.91 6.21 32.94
C PRO A 289 -13.04 4.97 32.81
N GLY A 290 -11.79 5.10 33.27
CA GLY A 290 -10.77 4.05 33.32
C GLY A 290 -9.65 4.25 32.30
N THR A 291 -8.63 3.39 32.37
CA THR A 291 -7.50 3.39 31.44
C THR A 291 -7.70 2.36 30.32
N PHE A 292 -7.26 2.74 29.13
CA PHE A 292 -7.41 1.97 27.89
C PHE A 292 -6.07 1.82 27.19
N LEU A 293 -5.97 0.79 26.36
CA LEU A 293 -4.81 0.57 25.49
C LEU A 293 -5.23 0.79 24.04
N PHE A 294 -5.00 1.99 23.52
CA PHE A 294 -5.37 2.37 22.16
C PHE A 294 -4.32 1.84 21.17
N MET A 295 -4.75 0.98 20.25
CA MET A 295 -3.93 0.38 19.21
C MET A 295 -4.48 0.80 17.84
N GLY A 296 -3.62 1.17 16.90
CA GLY A 296 -4.11 1.65 15.60
C GLY A 296 -3.06 1.99 14.57
N TRP A 297 -3.53 2.58 13.49
CA TRP A 297 -2.79 2.75 12.23
C TRP A 297 -2.64 4.23 11.89
N SER A 298 -1.48 4.62 11.37
CA SER A 298 -1.27 5.94 10.77
C SER A 298 -1.94 5.98 9.40
N ARG A 299 -2.69 7.04 9.07
CA ARG A 299 -3.22 7.29 7.71
C ARG A 299 -3.23 8.78 7.44
N PHE A 300 -2.53 9.23 6.41
CA PHE A 300 -2.40 10.65 6.03
C PHE A 300 -1.93 11.53 7.20
N GLY A 301 -0.97 11.00 7.98
CA GLY A 301 -0.43 11.66 9.18
C GLY A 301 -1.36 11.65 10.41
N GLU A 302 -2.47 10.92 10.37
CA GLU A 302 -3.45 10.86 11.47
C GLU A 302 -3.50 9.47 12.12
N ALA A 303 -3.73 9.43 13.43
CA ALA A 303 -3.95 8.19 14.16
C ALA A 303 -5.40 7.69 13.98
N TRP A 304 -5.57 6.47 13.45
CA TRP A 304 -6.86 5.80 13.28
C TRP A 304 -6.96 4.57 14.18
N LEU A 305 -8.05 4.48 14.94
CA LEU A 305 -8.28 3.42 15.92
C LEU A 305 -8.50 2.05 15.26
N GLY A 306 -7.84 1.01 15.78
CA GLY A 306 -8.10 -0.39 15.49
C GLY A 306 -8.74 -1.11 16.68
N CYS A 307 -8.03 -1.21 17.80
CA CYS A 307 -8.52 -1.84 19.04
C CYS A 307 -8.35 -0.89 20.25
N ALA A 308 -9.27 -0.98 21.22
CA ALA A 308 -9.27 -0.17 22.44
C ALA A 308 -9.73 -0.95 23.70
N PRO A 309 -9.11 -2.09 24.05
CA PRO A 309 -9.45 -2.80 25.28
C PRO A 309 -9.17 -1.94 26.52
N ARG A 310 -9.80 -2.29 27.65
CA ARG A 310 -9.37 -1.74 28.94
C ARG A 310 -7.96 -2.26 29.27
N PHE A 311 -7.12 -1.44 29.90
CA PHE A 311 -5.73 -1.84 30.16
C PHE A 311 -5.62 -3.14 31.00
N GLN A 312 -6.52 -3.31 31.98
CA GLN A 312 -6.59 -4.51 32.82
C GLN A 312 -7.03 -5.77 32.05
N GLU A 313 -7.88 -5.63 31.04
CA GLU A 313 -8.33 -6.71 30.18
C GLU A 313 -7.19 -7.19 29.28
N PHE A 314 -6.53 -6.25 28.57
CA PHE A 314 -5.35 -6.56 27.78
C PHE A 314 -4.24 -7.23 28.61
N ARG A 315 -3.96 -6.72 29.82
CA ARG A 315 -2.93 -7.28 30.69
C ARG A 315 -3.19 -8.75 31.04
N ARG A 316 -4.43 -9.12 31.37
CA ARG A 316 -4.79 -10.54 31.63
C ARG A 316 -4.58 -11.42 30.39
N VAL A 317 -5.05 -10.97 29.24
CA VAL A 317 -4.92 -11.71 27.96
C VAL A 317 -3.43 -11.89 27.61
N TYR A 318 -2.64 -10.83 27.77
CA TYR A 318 -1.20 -10.84 27.51
C TYR A 318 -0.42 -11.74 28.48
N GLU A 319 -0.69 -11.66 29.78
CA GLU A 319 -0.05 -12.50 30.79
C GLU A 319 -0.39 -13.99 30.60
N ALA A 320 -1.64 -14.31 30.25
CA ALA A 320 -2.04 -15.68 29.93
C ALA A 320 -1.32 -16.21 28.67
N ALA A 321 -1.31 -15.42 27.59
CA ALA A 321 -0.61 -15.79 26.35
C ALA A 321 0.90 -15.95 26.55
N ARG A 322 1.53 -15.07 27.36
CA ARG A 322 2.96 -15.14 27.69
C ARG A 322 3.30 -16.39 28.50
N THR A 323 2.49 -16.73 29.51
CA THR A 323 2.64 -17.98 30.28
C THR A 323 2.48 -19.22 29.40
N ALA A 324 1.59 -19.17 28.41
CA ALA A 324 1.41 -20.25 27.42
C ALA A 324 2.47 -20.26 26.29
N HIS A 325 3.34 -19.25 26.23
CA HIS A 325 4.32 -19.01 25.14
C HIS A 325 3.66 -18.84 23.75
N LEU A 326 2.47 -18.24 23.72
CA LEU A 326 1.66 -17.95 22.53
C LEU A 326 1.58 -16.45 22.21
N HIS A 327 2.37 -15.59 22.88
CA HIS A 327 2.39 -14.16 22.63
C HIS A 327 3.19 -13.82 21.36
N PRO A 328 2.66 -13.00 20.43
CA PRO A 328 3.31 -12.74 19.14
C PRO A 328 4.48 -11.74 19.19
N CYS A 329 4.66 -11.02 20.30
CA CYS A 329 5.83 -10.18 20.60
C CYS A 329 5.88 -9.79 22.10
N GLU A 330 7.02 -9.27 22.55
CA GLU A 330 7.16 -8.66 23.88
C GLU A 330 6.52 -7.25 23.92
N VAL A 331 5.75 -6.97 24.98
CA VAL A 331 5.06 -5.69 25.21
C VAL A 331 5.35 -5.19 26.62
N ALA A 332 5.94 -4.01 26.74
CA ALA A 332 6.41 -3.44 28.00
C ALA A 332 5.27 -2.83 28.85
N LEU A 333 4.50 -3.68 29.54
CA LEU A 333 3.32 -3.30 30.34
C LEU A 333 3.61 -2.78 31.78
N HIS A 334 4.89 -2.58 32.14
CA HIS A 334 5.35 -2.28 33.50
C HIS A 334 5.19 -0.81 33.93
#